data_AF-A0A8H7W8A1-F1
#
_entry.id   AF-A0A8H7W8A1-F1
#
_cell.length_a   1.000
_cell.length_b   1.000
_cell.length_c   1.000
_cell.angle_alpha   90.00
_cell.angle_beta   90.00
_cell.angle_gamma   90.00
#
_symmetry.space_group_name_H-M   'P 1'
#
loop_
_entity.id
_entity.type
_entity.pdbx_description
1 polymer ?
#
loop_
_entity_poly.entity_id
_entity_poly.type
_entity_poly.pdbx_seq_one_letter_code
_entity_poly.pdbx_strand_id
1 'polypeptide(L)'
;MYDQLLELPGSAAAAMQPAQAQLLLCSSRSGKLSPSTIQLSPIFLQLTSPNKANLISPNRKDMKTAMQQKDSNRLAVLRALLSQTLNASKTSSPINTDMQMLSLLRKSANAAKAAAEEFKGAGRQDLADKEDLQRAVLEEYVGSVE
;
A
#
# COMPACT_ATOMS: atom_id res chain seq x y z
N MET A 1 50.03 -8.05 17.41
CA MET A 1 48.77 -8.64 16.93
C MET A 1 48.25 -7.83 15.74
N TYR A 2 49.05 -7.78 14.68
CA TYR A 2 48.72 -7.25 13.36
C TYR A 2 49.61 -8.02 12.39
N ASP A 3 49.03 -8.93 11.63
CA ASP A 3 49.74 -9.65 10.57
C ASP A 3 48.75 -10.27 9.55
N GLN A 4 49.14 -10.23 8.27
CA GLN A 4 48.63 -10.95 7.09
C GLN A 4 47.13 -10.76 6.67
N LEU A 5 46.79 -9.96 5.65
CA LEU A 5 46.93 -10.14 4.17
C LEU A 5 45.89 -11.05 3.50
N LEU A 6 45.28 -10.49 2.44
CA LEU A 6 44.78 -11.12 1.19
C LEU A 6 43.74 -12.26 1.30
N GLU A 7 42.61 -12.30 0.59
CA GLU A 7 42.45 -12.13 -0.86
C GLU A 7 41.04 -11.64 -1.25
N LEU A 8 40.98 -10.81 -2.29
CA LEU A 8 39.79 -10.57 -3.09
C LEU A 8 39.82 -11.50 -4.31
N PRO A 9 38.82 -12.37 -4.55
CA PRO A 9 38.66 -12.97 -5.86
C PRO A 9 37.86 -12.01 -6.75
N GLY A 10 38.56 -11.44 -7.73
CA GLY A 10 37.95 -10.81 -8.89
C GLY A 10 37.12 -11.83 -9.68
N SER A 11 35.84 -11.51 -9.89
CA SER A 11 35.03 -12.18 -10.90
C SER A 11 34.94 -11.26 -12.12
N ALA A 12 35.46 -11.80 -13.21
CA ALA A 12 35.64 -11.18 -14.51
C ALA A 12 34.35 -10.64 -15.14
N ALA A 13 34.53 -9.50 -15.81
CA ALA A 13 34.09 -9.21 -17.17
C ALA A 13 32.87 -9.98 -17.73
N ALA A 14 31.78 -9.25 -17.95
CA ALA A 14 30.93 -9.45 -19.12
C ALA A 14 30.43 -8.09 -19.60
N ALA A 15 31.06 -7.61 -20.66
CA ALA A 15 30.63 -6.48 -21.46
C ALA A 15 29.27 -6.78 -22.13
N MET A 16 28.33 -5.85 -22.07
CA MET A 16 27.21 -5.80 -23.01
C MET A 16 26.67 -4.37 -23.13
N GLN A 17 27.14 -3.65 -24.15
CA GLN A 17 26.53 -2.47 -24.77
C GLN A 17 26.88 -2.53 -26.28
N PRO A 18 26.26 -1.73 -27.15
CA PRO A 18 24.84 -1.64 -27.49
C PRO A 18 24.65 -1.82 -29.02
N ALA A 19 23.77 -2.71 -29.46
CA ALA A 19 23.50 -2.87 -30.89
C ALA A 19 22.38 -1.94 -31.37
N GLN A 20 22.75 -1.09 -32.33
CA GLN A 20 21.91 -0.08 -32.95
C GLN A 20 20.94 -0.64 -34.00
N ALA A 21 20.03 0.25 -34.42
CA ALA A 21 19.44 0.39 -35.75
C ALA A 21 18.08 -0.30 -35.99
N GLN A 22 17.02 0.50 -36.13
CA GLN A 22 16.53 0.96 -37.45
C GLN A 22 15.31 1.88 -37.30
N LEU A 23 15.46 3.13 -37.75
CA LEU A 23 14.38 3.94 -38.32
C LEU A 23 13.84 3.20 -39.55
N LEU A 24 12.51 3.17 -39.77
CA LEU A 24 11.86 3.32 -41.08
C LEU A 24 10.33 3.27 -40.97
N LEU A 25 9.72 4.24 -41.65
CA LEU A 25 8.39 4.27 -42.30
C LEU A 25 7.12 4.50 -41.48
N CYS A 26 6.69 5.76 -41.58
CA CYS A 26 5.33 6.18 -41.91
C CYS A 26 4.57 5.18 -42.79
N SER A 27 3.35 4.79 -42.41
CA SER A 27 2.29 4.45 -43.38
C SER A 27 0.91 4.49 -42.72
N SER A 28 0.12 5.43 -43.22
CA SER A 28 -1.32 5.55 -43.05
C SER A 28 -2.03 4.25 -43.42
N ARG A 29 -2.89 3.74 -42.53
CA ARG A 29 -3.93 2.77 -42.91
C ARG A 29 -5.26 3.16 -42.29
N SER A 30 -6.00 3.94 -43.05
CA SER A 30 -7.45 4.09 -42.97
C SER A 30 -8.12 2.73 -43.21
N GLY A 31 -8.68 2.15 -42.14
CA GLY A 31 -9.58 1.00 -42.21
C GLY A 31 -10.94 1.39 -41.66
N LYS A 32 -11.93 1.51 -42.54
CA LYS A 32 -13.32 1.84 -42.20
C LYS A 32 -13.94 0.70 -41.37
N LEU A 33 -14.49 1.04 -40.20
CA LEU A 33 -15.33 0.14 -39.40
C LEU A 33 -16.69 -0.03 -40.08
N SER A 34 -17.09 -1.28 -40.34
CA SER A 34 -18.43 -1.64 -40.78
C SER A 34 -19.39 -1.77 -39.58
N PRO A 35 -20.70 -1.56 -39.79
CA PRO A 35 -21.67 -1.56 -38.69
C PRO A 35 -22.33 -2.92 -38.46
N SER A 36 -22.64 -3.16 -37.18
CA SER A 36 -23.81 -3.85 -36.66
C SER A 36 -23.99 -5.36 -36.93
N THR A 37 -23.93 -6.17 -35.88
CA THR A 37 -25.12 -6.73 -35.18
C THR A 37 -24.70 -7.98 -34.39
N ILE A 38 -25.45 -8.26 -33.32
CA ILE A 38 -25.45 -9.46 -32.47
C ILE A 38 -24.46 -9.39 -31.31
N GLN A 39 -24.97 -9.04 -30.12
CA GLN A 39 -24.87 -9.99 -29.01
C GLN A 39 -26.12 -9.92 -28.13
N LEU A 40 -26.88 -11.04 -28.17
CA LEU A 40 -27.93 -11.35 -27.21
C LEU A 40 -27.28 -11.72 -25.87
N SER A 41 -27.65 -10.96 -24.82
CA SER A 41 -27.74 -11.28 -23.38
C SER A 41 -26.60 -12.06 -22.69
N PRO A 42 -26.32 -11.71 -21.42
CA PRO A 42 -27.04 -12.47 -20.41
C PRO A 42 -27.72 -11.59 -19.37
N ILE A 43 -28.86 -12.10 -18.93
CA ILE A 43 -29.56 -11.77 -17.69
C ILE A 43 -28.50 -11.61 -16.59
N PHE A 44 -28.32 -10.37 -16.15
CA PHE A 44 -27.48 -10.07 -15.01
C PHE A 44 -28.22 -10.54 -13.76
N LEU A 45 -27.98 -11.80 -13.37
CA LEU A 45 -28.28 -12.27 -12.02
C LEU A 45 -27.44 -11.41 -11.07
N GLN A 46 -28.01 -10.31 -10.58
CA GLN A 46 -27.47 -9.65 -9.40
C GLN A 46 -27.77 -10.56 -8.21
N LEU A 47 -26.84 -11.46 -7.94
CA LEU A 47 -26.66 -12.01 -6.59
C LEU A 47 -26.17 -10.84 -5.73
N THR A 48 -27.11 -10.06 -5.19
CA THR A 48 -26.82 -9.11 -4.13
C THR A 48 -26.46 -9.94 -2.89
N SER A 49 -25.16 -10.17 -2.70
CA SER A 49 -24.63 -10.83 -1.52
C SER A 49 -25.06 -10.07 -0.25
N PRO A 50 -25.90 -10.67 0.62
CA PRO A 50 -26.40 -10.00 1.82
C PRO A 50 -25.55 -10.42 3.02
N ASN A 51 -24.40 -9.77 3.19
CA ASN A 51 -23.79 -9.44 4.49
C ASN A 51 -22.38 -8.93 4.25
N LYS A 52 -22.27 -7.64 3.94
CA LYS A 52 -21.04 -6.92 4.25
C LYS A 52 -21.10 -6.64 5.74
N ALA A 53 -20.82 -7.66 6.55
CA ALA A 53 -20.62 -7.51 7.99
C ALA A 53 -19.67 -6.32 8.21
N ASN A 54 -19.94 -5.57 9.28
CA ASN A 54 -19.51 -4.21 9.54
C ASN A 54 -17.99 -3.96 9.33
N LEU A 55 -17.59 -3.70 8.08
CA LEU A 55 -16.19 -3.45 7.76
C LEU A 55 -15.74 -2.19 8.51
N ILE A 56 -14.93 -2.37 9.55
CA ILE A 56 -14.19 -1.27 10.20
C ILE A 56 -13.14 -0.80 9.20
N SER A 57 -13.59 -0.13 8.15
CA SER A 57 -12.75 0.40 7.09
C SER A 57 -12.46 1.87 7.38
N PRO A 58 -11.20 2.31 7.25
CA PRO A 58 -10.88 3.72 7.32
C PRO A 58 -11.67 4.42 6.22
N ASN A 59 -12.61 5.27 6.62
CA ASN A 59 -13.51 5.90 5.68
C ASN A 59 -13.06 7.35 5.41
N ARG A 60 -13.51 7.92 4.28
CA ARG A 60 -13.17 9.32 3.95
C ARG A 60 -13.83 10.34 4.89
N LYS A 61 -14.84 9.95 5.67
CA LYS A 61 -15.52 10.83 6.62
C LYS A 61 -14.63 11.11 7.82
N ASP A 62 -13.98 10.08 8.37
CA ASP A 62 -13.05 10.19 9.50
C ASP A 62 -11.85 11.06 9.13
N MET A 63 -11.39 10.99 7.88
CA MET A 63 -10.37 11.90 7.35
C MET A 63 -10.85 13.35 7.36
N LYS A 64 -12.09 13.62 6.93
CA LYS A 64 -12.65 14.97 6.96
C LYS A 64 -12.77 15.49 8.39
N THR A 65 -13.20 14.64 9.32
CA THR A 65 -13.23 14.96 10.75
C THR A 65 -11.82 15.28 11.27
N ALA A 66 -10.82 14.46 10.96
CA ALA A 66 -9.43 14.73 11.35
C ALA A 66 -8.90 16.05 10.77
N MET A 67 -9.26 16.38 9.51
CA MET A 67 -8.92 17.67 8.89
C MET A 67 -9.58 18.85 9.60
N GLN A 68 -10.83 18.69 10.06
CA GLN A 68 -11.55 19.73 10.79
C GLN A 68 -10.95 19.96 12.19
N GLN A 69 -10.57 18.88 12.87
CA GLN A 69 -9.92 18.94 14.19
C GLN A 69 -8.43 19.33 14.11
N LYS A 70 -7.88 19.50 12.90
CA LYS A 70 -6.46 19.81 12.65
C LYS A 70 -5.49 18.79 13.27
N ASP A 71 -5.94 17.54 13.42
CA ASP A 71 -5.13 16.44 13.93
C ASP A 71 -4.33 15.82 12.78
N SER A 72 -3.06 16.22 12.65
CA SER A 72 -2.16 15.74 11.60
C SER A 72 -1.76 14.27 11.78
N ASN A 73 -1.61 13.80 13.01
CA ASN A 73 -1.16 12.44 13.31
C ASN A 73 -2.27 11.43 12.98
N ARG A 74 -3.50 11.70 13.43
CA ARG A 74 -4.67 10.85 13.09
C ARG A 74 -4.94 10.82 11.60
N LEU A 75 -4.77 11.95 10.93
CA LEU A 75 -4.90 12.06 9.48
C LEU A 75 -3.88 11.20 8.72
N ALA A 76 -2.63 11.17 9.19
CA ALA A 76 -1.57 10.34 8.60
C ALA A 76 -1.91 8.85 8.72
N VAL A 77 -2.30 8.40 9.92
CA VAL A 77 -2.72 7.02 10.19
C VAL A 77 -3.88 6.60 9.28
N LEU A 78 -4.94 7.40 9.23
CA LEU A 78 -6.12 7.11 8.41
C LEU A 78 -5.79 6.96 6.92
N ARG A 79 -4.91 7.81 6.39
CA ARG A 79 -4.45 7.71 4.99
C ARG A 79 -3.59 6.48 4.75
N ALA A 80 -2.70 6.16 5.68
CA ALA A 80 -1.87 4.97 5.60
C ALA A 80 -2.73 3.70 5.56
N LEU A 81 -3.70 3.57 6.47
CA LEU A 81 -4.60 2.42 6.52
C LEU A 81 -5.45 2.27 5.25
N LEU A 82 -5.96 3.38 4.70
CA LEU A 82 -6.69 3.37 3.43
C LEU A 82 -5.80 2.86 2.28
N SER A 83 -4.56 3.35 2.21
CA SER A 83 -3.58 2.91 1.21
C SER A 83 -3.25 1.43 1.36
N GLN A 84 -3.00 0.95 2.58
CA GLN A 84 -2.73 -0.47 2.84
C GLN A 84 -3.90 -1.36 2.43
N THR A 85 -5.15 -0.95 2.72
CA THR A 85 -6.35 -1.69 2.33
C THR A 85 -6.51 -1.73 0.81
N LEU A 86 -6.30 -0.60 0.14
CA LEU A 86 -6.34 -0.49 -1.32
C LEU A 86 -5.24 -1.34 -1.96
N ASN A 87 -4.04 -1.34 -1.39
CA ASN A 87 -2.94 -2.17 -1.88
C ASN A 87 -3.24 -3.65 -1.69
N ALA A 88 -3.79 -4.05 -0.54
CA ALA A 88 -4.21 -5.43 -0.31
C ALA A 88 -5.27 -5.90 -1.33
N SER A 89 -6.22 -5.03 -1.71
CA SER A 89 -7.24 -5.36 -2.72
C SER A 89 -6.68 -5.62 -4.13
N LYS A 90 -5.47 -5.14 -4.44
CA LYS A 90 -4.79 -5.38 -5.72
C LYS A 90 -3.99 -6.69 -5.73
N THR A 91 -3.79 -7.29 -4.56
CA THR A 91 -3.03 -8.54 -4.41
C THR A 91 -3.97 -9.75 -4.34
N SER A 92 -3.39 -10.96 -4.37
CA SER A 92 -4.14 -12.20 -4.21
C SER A 92 -4.79 -12.37 -2.81
N SER A 93 -4.44 -11.52 -1.84
CA SER A 93 -4.97 -11.55 -0.46
C SER A 93 -5.73 -10.26 -0.09
N PRO A 94 -6.94 -10.06 -0.62
CA PRO A 94 -7.79 -8.92 -0.26
C PRO A 94 -8.32 -9.02 1.18
N ILE A 95 -8.48 -7.84 1.81
CA ILE A 95 -9.07 -7.71 3.15
C ILE A 95 -10.58 -7.64 3.00
N ASN A 96 -11.28 -8.69 3.40
CA ASN A 96 -12.74 -8.80 3.30
C ASN A 96 -13.43 -8.98 4.65
N THR A 97 -12.67 -9.29 5.70
CA THR A 97 -13.20 -9.62 7.04
C THR A 97 -12.59 -8.69 8.10
N ASP A 98 -13.35 -8.45 9.17
CA ASP A 98 -12.90 -7.59 10.28
C ASP A 98 -11.67 -8.17 11.00
N MET A 99 -11.56 -9.49 11.06
CA MET A 99 -10.38 -10.18 11.59
C MET A 99 -9.09 -9.85 10.80
N GLN A 100 -9.19 -9.76 9.48
CA GLN A 100 -8.06 -9.36 8.63
C GLN A 100 -7.71 -7.88 8.83
N MET A 101 -8.71 -7.03 9.01
CA MET A 101 -8.52 -5.62 9.30
C MET A 101 -7.87 -5.40 10.67
N LEU A 102 -8.32 -6.12 11.70
CA LEU A 102 -7.72 -6.12 13.03
C LEU A 102 -6.25 -6.60 12.98
N SER A 103 -5.96 -7.62 12.17
CA SER A 103 -4.58 -8.05 11.93
C SER A 103 -3.73 -6.93 11.31
N LEU A 104 -4.27 -6.20 10.34
CA LEU A 104 -3.59 -5.06 9.72
C LEU A 104 -3.37 -3.90 10.72
N LEU A 105 -4.36 -3.57 11.54
CA LEU A 105 -4.23 -2.54 12.58
C LEU A 105 -3.14 -2.88 13.59
N ARG A 106 -3.12 -4.13 14.08
CA ARG A 106 -2.06 -4.62 14.98
C ARG A 106 -0.68 -4.60 14.32
N LYS A 107 -0.57 -4.98 13.05
CA LYS A 107 0.68 -4.90 12.30
C LYS A 107 1.17 -3.45 12.18
N SER A 108 0.27 -2.52 11.85
CA SER A 108 0.61 -1.09 11.77
C SER A 108 1.04 -0.53 13.12
N ALA A 109 0.38 -0.91 14.23
CA ALA A 109 0.76 -0.47 15.57
C ALA A 109 2.14 -0.99 15.99
N ASN A 110 2.45 -2.25 15.64
CA ASN A 110 3.78 -2.82 15.88
C ASN A 110 4.86 -2.14 15.02
N ALA A 111 4.55 -1.80 13.77
CA ALA A 111 5.46 -1.07 12.89
C ALA A 111 5.77 0.33 13.42
N ALA A 112 4.75 1.06 13.90
CA ALA A 112 4.94 2.37 14.54
C ALA A 112 5.81 2.26 15.81
N LYS A 113 5.59 1.22 16.63
CA LYS A 113 6.44 0.96 17.81
C LYS A 113 7.90 0.72 17.44
N ALA A 114 8.16 -0.14 16.44
CA ALA A 114 9.51 -0.42 15.98
C ALA A 114 10.19 0.84 15.44
N ALA A 115 9.48 1.64 14.63
CA ALA A 115 9.98 2.91 14.12
C ALA A 115 10.30 3.91 15.25
N ALA A 116 9.46 4.00 16.29
CA ALA A 116 9.72 4.84 17.44
C ALA A 116 11.01 4.45 18.19
N GLU A 117 11.24 3.14 18.38
CA GLU A 117 12.46 2.61 19.01
C GLU A 117 13.72 2.91 18.16
N GLU A 118 13.62 2.75 16.83
CA GLU A 118 14.71 3.11 15.91
C GLU A 118 15.05 4.60 15.95
N PHE A 119 14.03 5.48 15.98
CA PHE A 119 14.25 6.93 16.08
C PHE A 119 14.82 7.35 17.44
N LYS A 120 14.42 6.69 18.53
CA LYS A 120 15.02 6.86 19.87
C LYS A 120 16.49 6.47 19.86
N GLY A 121 16.84 5.34 19.23
CA GLY A 121 18.22 4.89 19.05
C GLY A 121 19.07 5.87 18.21
N ALA A 122 18.47 6.53 17.23
CA ALA A 122 19.11 7.56 16.40
C ALA A 122 19.16 8.96 17.06
N GLY A 123 18.68 9.13 18.30
CA GLY A 123 18.67 10.40 19.02
C GLY A 123 17.63 11.42 18.51
N ARG A 124 16.65 11.01 17.70
CA ARG A 124 15.58 11.87 17.16
C ARG A 124 14.27 11.68 17.92
N GLN A 125 14.17 12.30 19.11
CA GLN A 125 12.98 12.23 19.95
C GLN A 125 11.73 12.83 19.26
N ASP A 126 11.88 13.92 18.51
CA ASP A 126 10.74 14.57 17.83
C ASP A 126 10.02 13.65 16.82
N LEU A 127 10.73 12.68 16.24
CA LEU A 127 10.15 11.68 15.34
C LEU A 127 9.57 10.52 16.13
N ALA A 128 10.25 10.09 17.19
CA ALA A 128 9.74 9.03 18.05
C ALA A 128 8.41 9.42 18.72
N ASP A 129 8.29 10.66 19.19
CA ASP A 129 7.04 11.17 19.78
C ASP A 129 5.90 11.19 18.76
N LYS A 130 6.20 11.48 17.48
CA LYS A 130 5.19 11.42 16.40
C LYS A 130 4.72 10.00 16.14
N GLU A 131 5.62 9.03 16.11
CA GLU A 131 5.26 7.62 15.95
C GLU A 131 4.48 7.10 17.16
N ASP A 132 4.86 7.50 18.38
CA ASP A 132 4.15 7.14 19.62
C ASP A 132 2.72 7.73 19.63
N LEU A 133 2.51 8.95 19.14
CA LEU A 133 1.18 9.55 18.97
C LEU A 133 0.35 8.81 17.90
N GLN A 134 0.95 8.43 16.78
CA GLN A 134 0.27 7.64 15.75
C GLN A 134 -0.12 6.25 16.27
N ARG A 135 0.75 5.63 17.08
CA ARG A 135 0.50 4.36 17.76
C ARG A 135 -0.70 4.46 18.70
N ALA A 136 -0.81 5.53 19.50
CA ALA A 136 -1.95 5.74 20.39
C ALA A 136 -3.28 5.81 19.62
N VAL A 137 -3.31 6.50 18.48
CA VAL A 137 -4.48 6.55 17.60
C VAL A 137 -4.82 5.16 17.06
N LEU A 138 -3.84 4.37 16.64
CA LEU A 138 -4.07 3.01 16.18
C LEU A 138 -4.67 2.12 17.27
N GLU A 139 -4.23 2.27 18.52
CA GLU A 139 -4.78 1.54 19.67
C GLU A 139 -6.23 1.92 19.97
N GLU A 140 -6.60 3.20 19.86
CA GLU A 140 -7.98 3.67 19.97
C GLU A 140 -8.89 3.02 18.90
N TYR A 141 -8.42 2.93 17.66
CA TYR A 141 -9.17 2.26 16.58
C TYR A 141 -9.28 0.76 16.80
N VAL A 142 -8.25 0.11 17.37
CA VAL A 142 -8.33 -1.32 17.74
C VAL A 142 -9.34 -1.54 18.86
N GLY A 143 -9.37 -0.67 19.87
CA GLY A 143 -10.33 -0.75 20.98
C GLY A 143 -11.76 -0.40 20.60
N SER A 144 -11.97 0.34 19.50
CA SER A 144 -13.30 0.59 18.95
C SER A 144 -13.90 -0.63 18.23
N VAL A 145 -13.12 -1.71 18.06
CA VAL A 145 -13.56 -3.00 17.51
C VAL A 145 -13.94 -3.91 18.68
N GLU A 146 -15.16 -3.74 19.20
CA GLU A 146 -15.83 -4.70 20.09
C GLU A 146 -17.04 -5.33 19.39
#